data_AF-X8J3X7-F1
#
_entry.id   AF-X8J3X7-F1
#
_cell.length_a   1.000
_cell.length_b   1.000
_cell.length_c   1.000
_cell.angle_alpha   90.00
_cell.angle_beta   90.00
_cell.angle_gamma   90.00
#
_symmetry.space_group_name_H-M   'P 1'
#
loop_
_entity.id
_entity.type
_entity.pdbx_description
1 polymer ?
#
loop_
_entity_poly.entity_id
_entity_poly.type
_entity_poly.pdbx_seq_one_letter_code
_entity_poly.pdbx_strand_id
1 'polypeptide(L)'
;MTDQIHPHWGRLKDNYDDKYVYDTGAIYQQAMFSPRVIEALHDDGTEAIGKLRALGESSEEPDREDPDNQITLLMLHSILQLMPFKCSLTKLGSPLVIRGCIKLMRSIKRLGRPSPFSYEYGYLCFRILNIAFDFCALQLSDRYSSWATEMTQPQYGFLKEGHVPMMSQAISEVLSDCTRELKDPYSPMFFASRHWDDSYTGLLITPDDLVLLGKIMDEDRKHFSIFLRSNYELGLSALMYAMFHHIRSYVYPSILPNLF
;
A
#
# COMPACT_ATOMS: atom_id res chain seq x y z
N MET A 1 -22.33 11.70 -24.20
CA MET A 1 -22.38 10.84 -23.01
C MET A 1 -21.25 11.27 -22.10
N THR A 2 -21.58 11.84 -20.95
CA THR A 2 -20.65 12.62 -20.12
C THR A 2 -20.93 12.33 -18.64
N ASP A 3 -20.33 11.26 -18.11
CA ASP A 3 -20.32 10.88 -16.69
C ASP A 3 -19.20 9.82 -16.44
N GLN A 4 -17.97 10.13 -16.86
CA GLN A 4 -16.82 9.21 -16.75
C GLN A 4 -15.88 9.48 -15.56
N ILE A 5 -16.10 10.59 -14.83
CA ILE A 5 -15.27 11.03 -13.70
C ILE A 5 -16.19 11.30 -12.52
N HIS A 6 -15.99 10.58 -11.41
CA HIS A 6 -16.68 10.81 -10.16
C HIS A 6 -15.96 11.95 -9.40
N PRO A 7 -16.65 13.01 -8.93
CA PRO A 7 -16.01 14.21 -8.40
C PRO A 7 -15.04 13.93 -7.24
N HIS A 8 -15.33 12.93 -6.40
CA HIS A 8 -14.50 12.57 -5.25
C HIS A 8 -13.56 11.38 -5.49
N TRP A 9 -13.79 10.56 -6.53
CA TRP A 9 -13.05 9.30 -6.74
C TRP A 9 -12.29 9.21 -8.08
N GLY A 10 -12.33 10.27 -8.89
CA GLY A 10 -11.67 10.32 -10.19
C GLY A 10 -12.32 9.42 -11.24
N ARG A 11 -11.53 8.95 -12.20
CA ARG A 11 -12.00 8.16 -13.35
C ARG A 11 -12.52 6.79 -12.97
N LEU A 12 -13.43 6.26 -13.79
CA LEU A 12 -13.75 4.82 -13.83
C LEU A 12 -12.60 4.02 -14.48
N LYS A 13 -12.45 2.75 -14.05
CA LYS A 13 -11.42 1.76 -14.48
C LYS A 13 -11.02 1.87 -15.95
N ASP A 14 -12.02 1.86 -16.83
CA ASP A 14 -11.90 1.86 -18.29
C ASP A 14 -11.16 3.09 -18.87
N ASN A 15 -10.87 4.11 -18.06
CA ASN A 15 -10.25 5.38 -18.47
C ASN A 15 -8.92 5.69 -17.75
N TYR A 16 -8.40 4.79 -16.91
CA TYR A 16 -7.17 5.03 -16.14
C TYR A 16 -6.11 3.92 -16.15
N ASP A 17 -6.41 2.69 -16.58
CA ASP A 17 -5.46 1.56 -16.49
C ASP A 17 -4.09 1.87 -17.13
N ASP A 18 -4.07 2.41 -18.35
CA ASP A 18 -2.83 2.71 -19.09
C ASP A 18 -2.01 3.87 -18.49
N LYS A 19 -2.54 4.60 -17.49
CA LYS A 19 -1.93 5.83 -16.95
C LYS A 19 -1.07 5.63 -15.71
N TYR A 20 -1.08 4.44 -15.13
CA TYR A 20 -0.35 4.13 -13.89
C TYR A 20 0.70 3.03 -14.06
N VAL A 21 1.18 2.80 -15.29
CA VAL A 21 2.50 2.18 -15.51
C VAL A 21 3.54 3.00 -14.75
N TYR A 22 4.53 2.35 -14.13
CA TYR A 22 5.44 3.00 -13.17
C TYR A 22 6.56 3.81 -13.84
N ASP A 23 6.21 4.88 -14.56
CA ASP A 23 7.17 5.78 -15.20
C ASP A 23 7.89 6.69 -14.17
N THR A 24 8.83 6.11 -13.45
CA THR A 24 9.80 6.83 -12.62
C THR A 24 10.73 7.72 -13.45
N GLY A 25 10.94 7.41 -14.73
CA GLY A 25 11.77 8.21 -15.63
C GLY A 25 11.21 9.63 -15.79
N ALA A 26 9.92 9.75 -16.06
CA ALA A 26 9.24 11.05 -16.14
C ALA A 26 9.26 11.82 -14.82
N ILE A 27 9.04 11.15 -13.68
CA ILE A 27 9.03 11.80 -12.36
C ILE A 27 10.43 12.26 -11.96
N TYR A 28 11.47 11.42 -12.12
CA TYR A 28 12.85 11.81 -11.86
C TYR A 28 13.30 12.96 -12.80
N GLN A 29 12.89 12.96 -14.08
CA GLN A 29 13.19 14.09 -14.98
C GLN A 29 12.51 15.38 -14.51
N GLN A 30 11.22 15.36 -14.17
CA GLN A 30 10.52 16.56 -13.66
C GLN A 30 11.17 17.10 -12.39
N ALA A 31 11.54 16.23 -11.45
CA ALA A 31 12.27 16.60 -10.24
C ALA A 31 13.65 17.23 -10.56
N MET A 32 14.43 16.58 -11.43
CA MET A 32 15.81 16.98 -11.76
C MET A 32 15.91 18.39 -12.38
N PHE A 33 14.81 18.93 -12.93
CA PHE A 33 14.79 20.26 -13.56
C PHE A 33 14.18 21.39 -12.71
N SER A 34 13.64 21.14 -11.50
CA SER A 34 13.11 22.22 -10.64
C SER A 34 13.08 21.89 -9.14
N PRO A 35 13.99 22.47 -8.32
CA PRO A 35 13.97 22.31 -6.86
C PRO A 35 12.64 22.70 -6.20
N ARG A 36 12.00 23.78 -6.66
CA ARG A 36 10.70 24.24 -6.12
C ARG A 36 9.56 23.25 -6.34
N VAL A 37 9.65 22.42 -7.39
CA VAL A 37 8.67 21.35 -7.64
C VAL A 37 8.92 20.17 -6.69
N ILE A 38 10.18 19.86 -6.37
CA ILE A 38 10.51 18.86 -5.34
C ILE A 38 10.03 19.33 -3.96
N GLU A 39 10.27 20.59 -3.60
CA GLU A 39 9.85 21.17 -2.31
C GLU A 39 8.33 21.08 -2.13
N ALA A 40 7.54 21.61 -3.07
CA ALA A 40 6.08 21.55 -3.00
C ALA A 40 5.56 20.09 -2.99
N LEU A 41 6.12 19.21 -3.82
CA LEU A 41 5.73 17.80 -3.87
C LEU A 41 6.02 17.07 -2.55
N HIS A 42 7.15 17.38 -1.92
CA HIS A 42 7.56 16.84 -0.63
C HIS A 42 6.62 17.28 0.49
N ASP A 43 6.18 18.53 0.49
CA ASP A 43 5.31 19.07 1.52
C ASP A 43 3.87 18.55 1.34
N ASP A 44 3.30 18.64 0.13
CA ASP A 44 1.99 18.07 -0.23
C ASP A 44 1.89 16.58 0.14
N GLY A 45 2.89 15.79 -0.26
CA GLY A 45 2.91 14.36 0.00
C GLY A 45 3.21 14.01 1.47
N THR A 46 3.89 14.89 2.22
CA THR A 46 4.07 14.73 3.67
C THR A 46 2.77 15.03 4.43
N GLU A 47 2.04 16.08 4.07
CA GLU A 47 0.70 16.37 4.62
C GLU A 47 -0.25 15.19 4.35
N ALA A 48 -0.24 14.67 3.11
CA ALA A 48 -1.05 13.55 2.70
C ALA A 48 -0.77 12.26 3.51
N ILE A 49 0.50 11.94 3.78
CA ILE A 49 0.89 10.85 4.69
C ILE A 49 0.39 11.14 6.12
N GLY A 50 0.50 12.39 6.58
CA GLY A 50 -0.02 12.83 7.88
C GLY A 50 -1.52 12.60 8.04
N LYS A 51 -2.34 12.98 7.05
CA LYS A 51 -3.79 12.74 7.08
C LYS A 51 -4.14 11.25 7.00
N LEU A 52 -3.44 10.45 6.18
CA LEU A 52 -3.61 8.98 6.16
C LEU A 52 -3.33 8.36 7.52
N ARG A 53 -2.25 8.79 8.20
CA ARG A 53 -1.87 8.35 9.55
C ARG A 53 -2.96 8.70 10.57
N ALA A 54 -3.40 9.96 10.62
CA ALA A 54 -4.44 10.42 11.54
C ALA A 54 -5.78 9.68 11.32
N LEU A 55 -6.18 9.47 10.06
CA LEU A 55 -7.35 8.67 9.70
C LEU A 55 -7.21 7.21 10.17
N GLY A 56 -6.02 6.62 10.11
CA GLY A 56 -5.75 5.29 10.64
C GLY A 56 -5.80 5.20 12.17
N GLU A 57 -5.45 6.28 12.87
CA GLU A 57 -5.43 6.37 14.32
C GLU A 57 -6.81 6.62 14.93
N SER A 58 -7.64 7.44 14.29
CA SER A 58 -9.03 7.70 14.71
C SER A 58 -9.87 6.42 14.79
N SER A 59 -10.93 6.41 15.62
CA SER A 59 -11.95 5.37 15.60
C SER A 59 -12.98 5.53 14.46
N GLU A 60 -13.03 6.71 13.83
CA GLU A 60 -14.09 7.13 12.93
C GLU A 60 -13.88 6.63 11.49
N GLU A 61 -14.96 6.57 10.71
CA GLU A 61 -14.88 6.38 9.26
C GLU A 61 -14.40 7.66 8.58
N PRO A 62 -13.90 7.62 7.32
CA PRO A 62 -13.46 8.83 6.63
C PRO A 62 -14.63 9.80 6.41
N ASP A 63 -14.64 10.91 7.13
CA ASP A 63 -15.52 12.03 6.83
C ASP A 63 -15.15 12.61 5.44
N ARG A 64 -16.17 13.16 4.77
CA ARG A 64 -16.12 13.74 3.43
C ARG A 64 -16.79 15.10 3.38
N GLU A 65 -17.58 15.46 4.39
CA GLU A 65 -18.24 16.75 4.52
C GLU A 65 -17.34 17.74 5.29
N ASP A 66 -16.44 17.23 6.14
CA ASP A 66 -15.26 17.96 6.64
C ASP A 66 -14.20 18.12 5.52
N PRO A 67 -13.88 19.35 5.07
CA PRO A 67 -12.88 19.60 4.03
C PRO A 67 -11.43 19.58 4.57
N ASP A 68 -11.22 19.84 5.86
CA ASP A 68 -9.87 19.96 6.43
C ASP A 68 -9.24 18.57 6.63
N ASN A 69 -10.07 17.59 7.03
CA ASN A 69 -9.67 16.18 7.13
C ASN A 69 -9.83 15.37 5.82
N GLN A 70 -10.42 15.96 4.75
CA GLN A 70 -10.63 15.24 3.49
C GLN A 70 -9.30 14.89 2.80
N ILE A 71 -9.05 13.60 2.58
CA ILE A 71 -7.93 13.12 1.77
C ILE A 71 -8.37 13.12 0.30
N THR A 72 -7.84 14.05 -0.50
CA THR A 72 -8.25 14.22 -1.91
C THR A 72 -7.50 13.30 -2.87
N LEU A 73 -8.00 13.15 -4.10
CA LEU A 73 -7.31 12.40 -5.15
C LEU A 73 -5.91 12.96 -5.46
N LEU A 74 -5.74 14.30 -5.41
CA LEU A 74 -4.46 14.96 -5.65
C LEU A 74 -3.42 14.57 -4.58
N MET A 75 -3.84 14.49 -3.31
CA MET A 75 -2.97 14.08 -2.21
C MET A 75 -2.45 12.64 -2.40
N LEU A 76 -3.31 11.72 -2.87
CA LEU A 76 -2.89 10.34 -3.20
C LEU A 76 -1.90 10.30 -4.39
N HIS A 77 -2.04 11.22 -5.36
CA HIS A 77 -1.05 11.39 -6.43
C HIS A 77 0.30 11.89 -5.89
N SER A 78 0.32 12.93 -5.05
CA SER A 78 1.56 13.47 -4.44
C SER A 78 2.31 12.40 -3.63
N ILE A 79 1.60 11.54 -2.90
CA ILE A 79 2.21 10.37 -2.21
C ILE A 79 2.93 9.45 -3.19
N LEU A 80 2.27 9.02 -4.28
CA LEU A 80 2.89 8.10 -5.23
C LEU A 80 4.06 8.73 -6.00
N GLN A 81 3.96 10.02 -6.32
CA GLN A 81 5.04 10.81 -6.91
C GLN A 81 6.22 11.02 -5.94
N LEU A 82 6.02 10.85 -4.63
CA LEU A 82 7.09 10.87 -3.63
C LEU A 82 7.80 9.52 -3.41
N MET A 83 7.23 8.39 -3.86
CA MET A 83 7.85 7.07 -3.70
C MET A 83 9.24 6.87 -4.36
N PRO A 84 9.64 7.64 -5.39
CA PRO A 84 11.02 7.65 -5.89
C PRO A 84 12.06 8.22 -4.90
N PHE A 85 11.67 8.79 -3.74
CA PHE A 85 12.58 9.41 -2.78
C PHE A 85 12.66 8.62 -1.45
N LYS A 86 13.89 8.37 -0.97
CA LYS A 86 14.17 7.58 0.24
C LYS A 86 13.46 8.10 1.49
N CYS A 87 13.51 9.42 1.72
CA CYS A 87 12.91 10.08 2.88
C CYS A 87 11.38 9.94 2.95
N SER A 88 10.73 9.72 1.80
CA SER A 88 9.28 9.53 1.70
C SER A 88 8.85 8.11 2.04
N LEU A 89 9.60 7.10 1.61
CA LEU A 89 9.35 5.70 1.97
C LEU A 89 9.45 5.51 3.49
N THR A 90 10.44 6.12 4.15
CA THR A 90 10.55 6.11 5.62
C THR A 90 9.40 6.82 6.34
N LYS A 91 8.69 7.76 5.70
CA LYS A 91 7.47 8.38 6.25
C LYS A 91 6.23 7.50 6.02
N LEU A 92 6.20 6.75 4.93
CA LEU A 92 5.09 5.86 4.58
C LEU A 92 5.06 4.58 5.44
N GLY A 93 6.21 4.15 5.96
CA GLY A 93 6.39 2.97 6.81
C GLY A 93 5.72 3.05 8.19
N SER A 94 4.39 3.12 8.23
CA SER A 94 3.58 3.18 9.44
C SER A 94 2.32 2.30 9.32
N PRO A 95 2.01 1.44 10.32
CA PRO A 95 0.77 0.67 10.37
C PRO A 95 -0.50 1.54 10.28
N LEU A 96 -0.43 2.77 10.80
CA LEU A 96 -1.53 3.73 10.75
C LEU A 96 -1.84 4.18 9.32
N VAL A 97 -0.82 4.37 8.47
CA VAL A 97 -1.00 4.70 7.04
C VAL A 97 -1.68 3.54 6.30
N ILE A 98 -1.30 2.30 6.60
CA ILE A 98 -1.92 1.08 6.04
C ILE A 98 -3.41 1.03 6.43
N ARG A 99 -3.74 1.21 7.72
CA ARG A 99 -5.13 1.26 8.19
C ARG A 99 -5.93 2.41 7.58
N GLY A 100 -5.32 3.60 7.46
CA GLY A 100 -5.92 4.75 6.77
C GLY A 100 -6.33 4.40 5.34
N CYS A 101 -5.45 3.72 4.59
CA CYS A 101 -5.76 3.25 3.24
C CYS A 101 -6.90 2.20 3.23
N ILE A 102 -6.95 1.28 4.19
CA ILE A 102 -8.06 0.31 4.33
C ILE A 102 -9.40 1.01 4.57
N LYS A 103 -9.45 2.00 5.47
CA LYS A 103 -10.65 2.83 5.69
C LYS A 103 -11.07 3.58 4.43
N LEU A 104 -10.13 4.22 3.73
CA LEU A 104 -10.43 4.88 2.46
C LEU A 104 -11.04 3.90 1.44
N MET A 105 -10.44 2.72 1.26
CA MET A 105 -10.98 1.68 0.36
C MET A 105 -12.38 1.22 0.77
N ARG A 106 -12.63 0.96 2.07
CA ARG A 106 -13.94 0.59 2.62
C ARG A 106 -15.03 1.60 2.30
N SER A 107 -14.68 2.88 2.30
CA SER A 107 -15.61 3.98 2.08
C SER A 107 -16.14 4.06 0.63
N ILE A 108 -15.41 3.51 -0.35
CA ILE A 108 -15.72 3.65 -1.79
C ILE A 108 -16.77 2.62 -2.19
N LYS A 109 -17.98 3.10 -2.53
CA LYS A 109 -19.14 2.24 -2.80
C LYS A 109 -19.82 2.58 -4.11
N ARG A 110 -20.03 1.58 -4.97
CA ARG A 110 -20.79 1.68 -6.22
C ARG A 110 -22.11 0.94 -6.05
N LEU A 111 -23.23 1.64 -6.25
CA LEU A 111 -24.60 1.09 -6.07
C LEU A 111 -24.77 0.40 -4.69
N GLY A 112 -24.24 1.03 -3.63
CA GLY A 112 -24.33 0.56 -2.25
C GLY A 112 -23.30 -0.52 -1.82
N ARG A 113 -22.60 -1.17 -2.77
CA ARG A 113 -21.58 -2.19 -2.49
C ARG A 113 -20.17 -1.60 -2.53
N PRO A 114 -19.22 -2.05 -1.69
CA PRO A 114 -17.81 -1.68 -1.84
C PRO A 114 -17.30 -1.97 -3.25
N SER A 115 -16.62 -0.99 -3.86
CA SER A 115 -15.99 -1.16 -5.16
C SER A 115 -14.83 -0.17 -5.35
N PRO A 116 -13.76 -0.25 -4.54
CA PRO A 116 -12.62 0.67 -4.63
C PRO A 116 -11.93 0.57 -6.00
N PHE A 117 -11.83 -0.62 -6.59
CA PHE A 117 -11.16 -0.84 -7.88
C PHE A 117 -12.04 -0.45 -9.08
N SER A 118 -13.31 -0.03 -8.89
CA SER A 118 -14.03 0.69 -9.95
C SER A 118 -13.42 2.06 -10.27
N TYR A 119 -12.70 2.68 -9.33
CA TYR A 119 -12.35 4.11 -9.38
C TYR A 119 -10.85 4.38 -9.18
N GLU A 120 -10.32 5.44 -9.79
CA GLU A 120 -8.88 5.70 -9.74
C GLU A 120 -8.40 6.02 -8.31
N TYR A 121 -9.21 6.68 -7.48
CA TYR A 121 -8.93 6.90 -6.06
C TYR A 121 -8.66 5.61 -5.28
N GLY A 122 -9.53 4.59 -5.43
CA GLY A 122 -9.37 3.31 -4.72
C GLY A 122 -8.21 2.48 -5.23
N TYR A 123 -7.89 2.62 -6.53
CA TYR A 123 -6.66 2.11 -7.13
C TYR A 123 -5.41 2.72 -6.46
N LEU A 124 -5.36 4.06 -6.27
CA LEU A 124 -4.22 4.70 -5.60
C LEU A 124 -4.12 4.30 -4.13
N CYS A 125 -5.23 4.28 -3.39
CA CYS A 125 -5.25 3.81 -1.99
C CYS A 125 -4.66 2.42 -1.85
N PHE A 126 -5.05 1.47 -2.71
CA PHE A 126 -4.50 0.10 -2.64
C PHE A 126 -3.02 0.05 -3.02
N ARG A 127 -2.57 0.86 -3.99
CA ARG A 127 -1.15 0.91 -4.36
C ARG A 127 -0.28 1.48 -3.24
N ILE A 128 -0.73 2.55 -2.60
CA ILE A 128 -0.08 3.16 -1.43
C ILE A 128 -0.04 2.15 -0.27
N LEU A 129 -1.15 1.43 -0.02
CA LEU A 129 -1.25 0.38 0.99
C LEU A 129 -0.21 -0.74 0.79
N ASN A 130 -0.06 -1.27 -0.44
CA ASN A 130 0.96 -2.30 -0.70
C ASN A 130 2.37 -1.75 -0.46
N ILE A 131 2.71 -0.57 -1.00
CA ILE A 131 4.05 0.02 -0.84
C ILE A 131 4.36 0.29 0.64
N ALA A 132 3.38 0.75 1.43
CA ALA A 132 3.51 0.92 2.87
C ALA A 132 3.72 -0.41 3.59
N PHE A 133 2.91 -1.43 3.27
CA PHE A 133 3.00 -2.75 3.88
C PHE A 133 4.32 -3.45 3.53
N ASP A 134 4.75 -3.39 2.28
CA ASP A 134 5.99 -4.00 1.79
C ASP A 134 7.22 -3.30 2.36
N PHE A 135 7.20 -1.97 2.53
CA PHE A 135 8.27 -1.25 3.22
C PHE A 135 8.35 -1.65 4.71
N CYS A 136 7.21 -1.68 5.41
CA CYS A 136 7.14 -2.14 6.80
C CYS A 136 7.59 -3.60 6.94
N ALA A 137 7.17 -4.49 6.04
CA ALA A 137 7.62 -5.87 5.99
C ALA A 137 9.14 -5.94 5.81
N LEU A 138 9.71 -5.10 4.93
CA LEU A 138 11.15 -5.10 4.71
C LEU A 138 11.89 -4.66 5.97
N GLN A 139 11.44 -3.58 6.64
CA GLN A 139 11.97 -3.09 7.93
C GLN A 139 11.98 -4.15 9.04
N LEU A 140 11.02 -5.10 9.01
CA LEU A 140 10.93 -6.18 9.99
C LEU A 140 11.86 -7.37 9.70
N SER A 141 12.55 -7.37 8.56
CA SER A 141 13.43 -8.44 8.09
C SER A 141 14.92 -8.09 8.23
N ASP A 142 15.77 -9.10 8.37
CA ASP A 142 17.23 -8.92 8.42
C ASP A 142 17.80 -8.29 7.14
N ARG A 143 17.08 -8.42 6.01
CA ARG A 143 17.44 -7.84 4.70
C ARG A 143 17.33 -6.30 4.65
N TYR A 144 16.63 -5.64 5.58
CA TYR A 144 16.50 -4.17 5.61
C TYR A 144 17.85 -3.46 5.59
N SER A 145 18.82 -3.95 6.36
CA SER A 145 20.15 -3.34 6.50
C SER A 145 20.93 -3.31 5.17
N SER A 146 20.89 -4.40 4.41
CA SER A 146 21.51 -4.52 3.09
C SER A 146 20.80 -3.62 2.08
N TRP A 147 19.47 -3.71 1.98
CA TRP A 147 18.67 -2.89 1.08
C TRP A 147 18.86 -1.40 1.34
N ALA A 148 18.83 -0.97 2.61
CA ALA A 148 19.00 0.43 2.99
C ALA A 148 20.41 0.98 2.68
N THR A 149 21.42 0.11 2.54
CA THR A 149 22.80 0.44 2.15
C THR A 149 22.94 0.51 0.63
N GLU A 150 22.41 -0.48 -0.09
CA GLU A 150 22.36 -0.47 -1.56
C GLU A 150 21.57 0.75 -2.08
N MET A 151 20.53 1.15 -1.37
CA MET A 151 19.72 2.35 -1.67
C MET A 151 20.49 3.67 -1.49
N THR A 152 21.61 3.71 -0.75
CA THR A 152 22.49 4.91 -0.66
C THR A 152 23.74 4.80 -1.51
N GLN A 153 24.18 3.58 -1.84
CA GLN A 153 25.32 3.29 -2.69
C GLN A 153 24.92 2.26 -3.76
N PRO A 154 24.21 2.71 -4.81
CA PRO A 154 23.63 1.84 -5.83
C PRO A 154 24.72 1.14 -6.64
N GLN A 155 24.98 -0.12 -6.32
CA GLN A 155 25.81 -0.99 -7.13
C GLN A 155 24.93 -1.58 -8.23
N TYR A 156 25.31 -1.36 -9.49
CA TYR A 156 24.58 -1.79 -10.69
C TYR A 156 23.25 -1.03 -10.96
N GLY A 157 22.68 -1.29 -12.14
CA GLY A 157 21.77 -0.36 -12.84
C GLY A 157 20.32 -0.29 -12.36
N PHE A 158 19.96 -0.92 -11.24
CA PHE A 158 18.57 -1.04 -10.78
C PHE A 158 17.88 0.30 -10.47
N LEU A 159 18.63 1.36 -10.13
CA LEU A 159 18.08 2.71 -10.01
C LEU A 159 17.54 3.32 -11.32
N LYS A 160 17.70 2.66 -12.49
CA LYS A 160 16.96 3.05 -13.70
C LYS A 160 15.44 2.91 -13.55
N GLU A 161 14.98 2.00 -12.70
CA GLU A 161 13.57 1.68 -12.49
C GLU A 161 13.04 2.26 -11.17
N GLY A 162 13.94 2.52 -10.20
CA GLY A 162 13.67 3.26 -8.97
C GLY A 162 13.52 2.38 -7.72
N HIS A 163 13.20 3.03 -6.59
CA HIS A 163 13.24 2.36 -5.28
C HIS A 163 12.14 1.31 -5.05
N VAL A 164 10.96 1.43 -5.66
CA VAL A 164 9.86 0.47 -5.42
C VAL A 164 10.10 -0.90 -6.08
N PRO A 165 10.57 -1.02 -7.34
CA PRO A 165 11.02 -2.29 -7.92
C PRO A 165 12.11 -2.97 -7.09
N MET A 166 13.12 -2.22 -6.66
CA MET A 166 14.20 -2.70 -5.78
C MET A 166 13.64 -3.24 -4.44
N MET A 167 12.66 -2.56 -3.85
CA MET A 167 11.97 -3.01 -2.64
C MET A 167 11.11 -4.26 -2.88
N SER A 168 10.42 -4.35 -4.03
CA SER A 168 9.63 -5.53 -4.43
C SER A 168 10.51 -6.77 -4.65
N GLN A 169 11.70 -6.62 -5.23
CA GLN A 169 12.69 -7.70 -5.29
C GLN A 169 13.12 -8.14 -3.89
N ALA A 170 13.52 -7.20 -3.03
CA ALA A 170 13.95 -7.52 -1.66
C ALA A 170 12.84 -8.23 -0.86
N ILE A 171 11.58 -7.83 -1.02
CA ILE A 171 10.43 -8.52 -0.44
C ILE A 171 10.19 -9.90 -1.07
N SER A 172 10.33 -10.05 -2.39
CA SER A 172 10.25 -11.36 -3.04
C SER A 172 11.32 -12.33 -2.52
N GLU A 173 12.50 -11.84 -2.16
CA GLU A 173 13.54 -12.62 -1.47
C GLU A 173 13.16 -12.97 -0.02
N VAL A 174 12.66 -12.02 0.78
CA VAL A 174 12.12 -12.29 2.13
C VAL A 174 11.05 -13.38 2.07
N LEU A 175 10.06 -13.25 1.19
CA LEU A 175 8.97 -14.21 1.04
C LEU A 175 9.45 -15.57 0.52
N SER A 176 10.46 -15.61 -0.35
CA SER A 176 11.11 -16.85 -0.78
C SER A 176 11.69 -17.59 0.43
N ASP A 177 12.44 -16.91 1.29
CA ASP A 177 12.98 -17.51 2.51
C ASP A 177 11.86 -17.96 3.47
N CYS A 178 10.81 -17.15 3.68
CA CYS A 178 9.62 -17.54 4.44
C CYS A 178 8.97 -18.85 3.96
N THR A 179 8.94 -19.11 2.64
CA THR A 179 8.33 -20.34 2.09
C THR A 179 9.25 -21.55 2.13
N ARG A 180 10.56 -21.35 2.29
CA ARG A 180 11.57 -22.43 2.33
C ARG A 180 11.78 -22.96 3.75
N GLU A 181 11.58 -22.13 4.77
CA GLU A 181 11.67 -22.56 6.16
C GLU A 181 10.39 -23.29 6.61
N LEU A 182 10.45 -24.63 6.62
CA LEU A 182 9.34 -25.54 7.01
C LEU A 182 8.81 -25.36 8.45
N LYS A 183 9.48 -24.54 9.27
CA LYS A 183 8.92 -23.97 10.49
C LYS A 183 8.61 -22.52 10.18
N ASP A 184 7.33 -22.15 10.16
CA ASP A 184 6.86 -20.78 9.96
C ASP A 184 7.51 -19.78 10.95
N PRO A 185 8.51 -18.98 10.52
CA PRO A 185 9.24 -18.07 11.40
C PRO A 185 8.62 -16.67 11.41
N TYR A 186 7.76 -16.38 10.42
CA TYR A 186 7.39 -15.03 10.03
C TYR A 186 5.88 -14.76 10.11
N SER A 187 5.04 -15.72 10.51
CA SER A 187 3.72 -15.37 11.09
C SER A 187 3.87 -14.42 12.31
N PRO A 188 4.84 -14.62 13.24
CA PRO A 188 5.18 -13.62 14.26
C PRO A 188 5.76 -12.30 13.72
N MET A 189 6.13 -12.20 12.44
CA MET A 189 6.66 -10.96 11.85
C MET A 189 5.55 -9.93 11.69
N PHE A 190 4.47 -10.31 11.02
CA PHE A 190 3.33 -9.43 10.72
C PHE A 190 2.37 -9.29 11.92
N PHE A 191 2.30 -10.33 12.78
CA PHE A 191 1.31 -10.44 13.86
C PHE A 191 1.87 -10.30 15.29
N ALA A 192 3.14 -9.92 15.46
CA ALA A 192 3.66 -9.46 16.76
C ALA A 192 3.44 -7.95 16.95
N SER A 193 3.17 -7.54 18.19
CA SER A 193 3.17 -6.13 18.56
C SER A 193 4.61 -5.60 18.64
N ARG A 194 4.88 -4.46 18.01
CA ARG A 194 6.18 -3.79 18.02
C ARG A 194 6.02 -2.28 18.17
N HIS A 195 7.08 -1.61 18.61
CA HIS A 195 7.19 -0.16 18.63
C HIS A 195 7.60 0.32 17.23
N TRP A 196 6.75 1.13 16.59
CA TRP A 196 6.98 1.63 15.23
C TRP A 196 7.53 3.05 15.23
N ASP A 197 6.97 3.91 16.09
CA ASP A 197 7.42 5.26 16.36
C ASP A 197 6.92 5.70 17.74
N ASP A 198 7.30 6.91 18.17
CA ASP A 198 7.04 7.46 19.51
C ASP A 198 5.56 7.54 19.91
N SER A 199 4.61 7.39 18.97
CA SER A 199 3.17 7.38 19.25
C SER A 199 2.47 6.05 18.94
N TYR A 200 3.12 5.11 18.24
CA TYR A 200 2.50 3.83 17.87
C TYR A 200 3.31 2.58 18.29
N THR A 201 2.73 1.83 19.24
CA THR A 201 3.11 0.44 19.52
C THR A 201 1.93 -0.48 19.22
N GLY A 202 2.12 -1.46 18.33
CA GLY A 202 1.05 -2.34 17.86
C GLY A 202 1.46 -3.30 16.75
N LEU A 203 0.48 -4.01 16.21
CA LEU A 203 0.65 -4.91 15.06
C LEU A 203 0.91 -4.12 13.78
N LEU A 204 1.54 -4.73 12.77
CA LEU A 204 1.59 -4.14 11.42
C LEU A 204 0.18 -4.08 10.79
N ILE A 205 -0.61 -5.12 11.02
CA ILE A 205 -2.00 -5.20 10.60
C ILE A 205 -2.77 -6.09 11.58
N THR A 206 -4.03 -5.77 11.89
CA THR A 206 -4.84 -6.64 12.75
C THR A 206 -5.55 -7.75 11.95
N PRO A 207 -6.00 -8.83 12.61
CA PRO A 207 -6.92 -9.78 12.01
C PRO A 207 -8.16 -9.12 11.40
N ASP A 208 -8.75 -8.13 12.08
CA ASP A 208 -9.93 -7.41 11.59
C ASP A 208 -9.64 -6.57 10.35
N ASP A 209 -8.49 -5.88 10.31
CA ASP A 209 -8.01 -5.15 9.12
C ASP A 209 -7.84 -6.12 7.91
N LEU A 210 -7.30 -7.32 8.13
CA LEU A 210 -7.15 -8.36 7.08
C LEU A 210 -8.50 -8.95 6.62
N VAL A 211 -9.41 -9.26 7.54
CA VAL A 211 -10.75 -9.79 7.23
C VAL A 211 -11.56 -8.75 6.46
N LEU A 212 -11.50 -7.48 6.86
CA LEU A 212 -12.11 -6.36 6.15
C LEU A 212 -11.53 -6.21 4.73
N LEU A 213 -10.21 -6.23 4.59
CA LEU A 213 -9.55 -6.10 3.28
C LEU A 213 -9.86 -7.28 2.35
N GLY A 214 -9.85 -8.51 2.87
CA GLY A 214 -10.26 -9.72 2.13
C GLY A 214 -11.71 -9.66 1.66
N LYS A 215 -12.62 -9.16 2.50
CA LYS A 215 -14.01 -8.92 2.10
C LYS A 215 -14.14 -7.88 0.99
N ILE A 216 -13.44 -6.75 1.11
CA ILE A 216 -13.42 -5.69 0.07
C ILE A 216 -12.90 -6.24 -1.27
N MET A 217 -11.89 -7.12 -1.23
CA MET A 217 -11.34 -7.78 -2.42
C MET A 217 -12.30 -8.80 -3.05
N ASP A 218 -13.07 -9.56 -2.27
CA ASP A 218 -14.06 -10.49 -2.84
C ASP A 218 -15.28 -9.75 -3.43
N GLU A 219 -15.80 -8.75 -2.70
CA GLU A 219 -16.97 -7.98 -3.14
C GLU A 219 -16.71 -7.21 -4.45
N ASP A 220 -15.45 -6.81 -4.70
CA ASP A 220 -15.01 -6.13 -5.93
C ASP A 220 -14.09 -7.00 -6.83
N ARG A 221 -14.11 -8.34 -6.65
CA ARG A 221 -13.11 -9.27 -7.21
C ARG A 221 -12.87 -9.14 -8.72
N LYS A 222 -13.88 -8.78 -9.49
CA LYS A 222 -13.74 -8.55 -10.94
C LYS A 222 -12.73 -7.45 -11.24
N HIS A 223 -12.86 -6.29 -10.60
CA HIS A 223 -11.98 -5.16 -10.83
C HIS A 223 -10.62 -5.37 -10.16
N PHE A 224 -10.58 -6.04 -9.00
CA PHE A 224 -9.34 -6.46 -8.34
C PHE A 224 -8.51 -7.45 -9.19
N SER A 225 -9.12 -8.43 -9.86
CA SER A 225 -8.41 -9.31 -10.79
C SER A 225 -7.81 -8.56 -11.99
N ILE A 226 -8.46 -7.48 -12.46
CA ILE A 226 -7.89 -6.62 -13.50
C ILE A 226 -6.75 -5.76 -12.91
N PHE A 227 -6.87 -5.25 -11.68
CA PHE A 227 -5.76 -4.58 -10.98
C PHE A 227 -4.52 -5.48 -10.95
N LEU A 228 -4.65 -6.72 -10.45
CA LEU A 228 -3.53 -7.65 -10.32
C LEU A 228 -2.86 -7.94 -11.67
N ARG A 229 -3.66 -8.08 -12.75
CA ARG A 229 -3.13 -8.27 -14.11
C ARG A 229 -2.34 -7.05 -14.61
N SER A 230 -2.83 -5.83 -14.38
CA SER A 230 -2.18 -4.60 -14.86
C SER A 230 -0.99 -4.14 -14.02
N ASN A 231 -0.73 -4.74 -12.85
CA ASN A 231 0.28 -4.30 -11.89
C ASN A 231 1.29 -5.42 -11.54
N TYR A 232 1.52 -6.35 -12.46
CA TYR A 232 2.39 -7.53 -12.29
C TYR A 232 3.84 -7.16 -11.90
N GLU A 233 4.29 -5.96 -12.27
CA GLU A 233 5.61 -5.39 -11.95
C GLU A 233 5.81 -5.11 -10.44
N LEU A 234 4.75 -5.04 -9.63
CA LEU A 234 4.85 -4.89 -8.18
C LEU A 234 5.18 -6.21 -7.44
N GLY A 235 5.24 -7.34 -8.15
CA GLY A 235 5.72 -8.62 -7.63
C GLY A 235 4.80 -9.28 -6.59
N LEU A 236 5.38 -10.16 -5.76
CA LEU A 236 4.69 -10.79 -4.63
C LEU A 236 4.69 -9.83 -3.45
N SER A 237 3.59 -9.11 -3.19
CA SER A 237 3.51 -8.26 -2.00
C SER A 237 3.39 -9.08 -0.71
N ALA A 238 4.07 -8.63 0.34
CA ALA A 238 4.00 -9.23 1.67
C ALA A 238 2.58 -9.15 2.25
N LEU A 239 1.77 -8.18 1.78
CA LEU A 239 0.34 -8.10 2.07
C LEU A 239 -0.42 -9.34 1.58
N MET A 240 -0.22 -9.76 0.34
CA MET A 240 -0.86 -10.97 -0.21
C MET A 240 -0.42 -12.22 0.55
N TYR A 241 0.86 -12.29 0.93
CA TYR A 241 1.37 -13.37 1.78
C TYR A 241 0.71 -13.38 3.17
N ALA A 242 0.63 -12.24 3.84
CA ALA A 242 0.00 -12.11 5.16
C ALA A 242 -1.50 -12.44 5.13
N MET A 243 -2.23 -12.00 4.09
CA MET A 243 -3.63 -12.37 3.86
C MET A 243 -3.80 -13.88 3.65
N PHE A 244 -3.01 -14.48 2.75
CA PHE A 244 -3.03 -15.93 2.50
C PHE A 244 -2.71 -16.73 3.77
N HIS A 245 -1.68 -16.32 4.52
CA HIS A 245 -1.29 -16.96 5.76
C HIS A 245 -2.39 -16.87 6.83
N HIS A 246 -2.99 -15.68 7.02
CA HIS A 246 -4.09 -15.51 7.97
C HIS A 246 -5.29 -16.43 7.66
N ILE A 247 -5.70 -16.50 6.38
CA ILE A 247 -6.76 -17.43 5.95
C ILE A 247 -6.35 -18.87 6.25
N ARG A 248 -5.12 -19.27 5.90
CA ARG A 248 -4.59 -20.63 6.15
C ARG A 248 -4.59 -21.01 7.63
N SER A 249 -4.23 -20.10 8.51
CA SER A 249 -3.97 -20.37 9.93
C SER A 249 -5.18 -20.17 10.85
N TYR A 250 -6.19 -19.38 10.44
CA TYR A 250 -7.37 -19.08 11.28
C TYR A 250 -8.70 -19.53 10.66
N VAL A 251 -8.85 -19.53 9.33
CA VAL A 251 -10.13 -19.84 8.66
C VAL A 251 -10.28 -21.34 8.35
N TYR A 252 -9.21 -22.02 7.89
CA TYR A 252 -9.29 -23.47 7.63
C TYR A 252 -9.47 -24.33 8.90
N PRO A 253 -8.78 -24.09 10.03
CA PRO A 253 -8.96 -24.88 11.24
C PRO A 253 -10.37 -24.74 11.87
N SER A 254 -11.03 -23.60 11.66
CA SER A 254 -12.39 -23.34 12.17
C SER A 254 -13.50 -23.91 11.27
N ILE A 255 -13.20 -24.26 10.02
CA ILE A 255 -14.10 -24.97 9.09
C ILE A 255 -13.96 -26.50 9.21
N LEU A 256 -12.81 -27.01 9.64
CA LEU A 256 -12.52 -28.45 9.73
C LEU A 256 -12.68 -29.17 11.10
N PRO A 257 -13.27 -28.63 12.19
CA PRO A 257 -13.33 -29.34 13.48
C PRO A 257 -14.35 -30.51 13.51
N ASN A 258 -15.09 -30.75 12.43
CA ASN A 258 -16.16 -31.76 12.33
C ASN A 258 -15.83 -32.92 11.36
N LEU A 259 -14.54 -33.20 11.12
CA LEU A 259 -14.09 -34.21 10.13
C LEU A 259 -13.05 -35.23 10.65
N PHE A 260 -12.88 -35.32 11.97
CA PHE A 260 -12.13 -36.37 12.68
C PHE A 260 -12.87 -36.77 13.96
#